data_AF-A0A178TN03-F1
#
_entry.id   AF-A0A178TN03-F1
#
_cell.length_a   1.000
_cell.length_b   1.000
_cell.length_c   1.000
_cell.angle_alpha   90.00
_cell.angle_beta   90.00
_cell.angle_gamma   90.00
#
_symmetry.space_group_name_H-M   'P 1'
#
loop_
_entity.id
_entity.type
_entity.pdbx_description
1 polymer ?
#
loop_
_entity_poly.entity_id
_entity_poly.type
_entity_poly.pdbx_seq_one_letter_code
_entity_poly.pdbx_strand_id
1 'polypeptide(L)'
;MAMNREVIVIIGAFVVAVYLTILNVTYPLFGIDVVEKKNGDVVVSGVYEFGWAKQHGIRPNDRVLKINGKHPLSHFTVEKYHVIEQAKTITIQRWNQVQTLRVDMKSHGVAQWVYYILLPTVFFLFTIRFSIFLLQLRPHGKSATVLIYLLLLMGLCYVSASLSAKYEPIGRQVFNGTFLALPTVFLHFVYEYL
;
A
#
# COMPACT_ATOMS: atom_id res chain seq x y z
N MET A 1 18.09 22.46 -25.09
CA MET A 1 18.15 20.99 -25.15
C MET A 1 16.85 20.48 -24.54
N ALA A 2 15.89 20.08 -25.36
CA ALA A 2 14.61 19.57 -24.84
C ALA A 2 14.84 18.20 -24.21
N MET A 3 14.41 18.01 -22.96
CA MET A 3 14.52 16.73 -22.28
C MET A 3 13.59 15.73 -22.97
N ASN A 4 14.09 14.54 -23.34
CA ASN A 4 13.29 13.48 -23.95
C ASN A 4 12.07 13.18 -23.07
N ARG A 5 10.89 13.05 -23.67
CA ARG A 5 9.61 12.82 -22.97
C ARG A 5 9.69 11.62 -22.02
N GLU A 6 10.38 10.57 -22.44
CA GLU A 6 10.60 9.35 -21.66
C GLU A 6 11.38 9.62 -20.38
N VAL A 7 12.38 10.51 -20.43
CA VAL A 7 13.17 10.91 -19.25
C VAL A 7 12.30 11.67 -18.26
N ILE A 8 11.44 12.57 -18.74
CA ILE A 8 10.47 13.29 -17.89
C ILE A 8 9.55 12.29 -17.18
N VAL A 9 9.04 11.29 -17.90
CA VAL A 9 8.16 10.25 -17.33
C VAL A 9 8.89 9.39 -16.30
N ILE A 10 10.14 8.99 -16.56
CA ILE A 10 10.97 8.24 -15.61
C ILE A 10 11.20 9.06 -14.32
N ILE A 11 11.54 10.34 -14.44
CA ILE A 11 11.73 11.23 -13.27
C ILE A 11 10.43 11.39 -12.50
N GLY A 12 9.31 11.62 -13.19
CA GLY A 12 8.00 11.72 -12.57
C GLY A 12 7.60 10.45 -11.81
N ALA A 13 7.81 9.28 -12.42
CA ALA A 13 7.57 8.00 -11.75
C ALA A 13 8.47 7.82 -10.52
N PHE A 14 9.74 8.23 -10.58
CA PHE A 14 10.65 8.18 -9.45
C PHE A 14 10.19 9.06 -8.28
N VAL A 15 9.77 10.31 -8.55
CA VAL A 15 9.26 11.22 -7.52
C VAL A 15 7.99 10.64 -6.85
N VAL A 16 7.06 10.11 -7.66
CA VAL A 16 5.86 9.45 -7.13
C VAL A 16 6.24 8.24 -6.27
N ALA A 17 7.15 7.39 -6.74
CA ALA A 17 7.58 6.21 -5.98
C ALA A 17 8.21 6.59 -4.64
N VAL A 18 9.08 7.60 -4.60
CA VAL A 18 9.67 8.12 -3.35
C VAL A 18 8.58 8.59 -2.39
N TYR A 19 7.62 9.36 -2.88
CA TYR A 19 6.49 9.82 -2.07
C TYR A 19 5.67 8.64 -1.49
N LEU A 20 5.33 7.65 -2.30
CA LEU A 20 4.62 6.45 -1.85
C LEU A 20 5.45 5.61 -0.87
N THR A 21 6.77 5.52 -1.05
CA THR A 21 7.65 4.84 -0.10
C THR A 21 7.67 5.56 1.26
N ILE A 22 7.69 6.89 1.29
CA ILE A 22 7.59 7.67 2.54
C ILE A 22 6.28 7.36 3.27
N LEU A 23 5.15 7.32 2.54
CA LEU A 23 3.87 6.93 3.11
C LEU A 23 3.89 5.49 3.64
N ASN A 24 4.56 4.57 2.94
CA ASN A 24 4.67 3.18 3.36
C ASN A 24 5.42 3.00 4.67
N VAL A 25 6.46 3.81 4.90
CA VAL A 25 7.18 3.86 6.17
C VAL A 25 6.34 4.53 7.27
N THR A 26 5.52 5.51 6.88
CA THR A 26 4.69 6.28 7.81
C THR A 26 3.53 5.44 8.38
N TYR A 27 2.88 4.64 7.54
CA TYR A 27 1.70 3.87 7.94
C TYR A 27 2.04 2.38 8.04
N PRO A 28 2.10 1.79 9.25
CA PRO A 28 2.16 0.33 9.39
C PRO A 28 0.85 -0.31 8.97
N LEU A 29 0.92 -1.56 8.52
CA LEU A 29 -0.25 -2.38 8.30
C LEU A 29 -0.77 -2.87 9.66
N PHE A 30 -2.01 -2.52 10.02
CA PHE A 30 -2.63 -2.97 11.27
C PHE A 30 -3.11 -4.41 11.17
N GLY A 31 -3.87 -4.70 10.12
CA GLY A 31 -4.43 -5.99 9.80
C GLY A 31 -5.46 -6.46 10.82
N ILE A 32 -6.47 -5.63 11.10
CA ILE A 32 -7.58 -6.01 12.00
C ILE A 32 -8.89 -5.96 11.23
N ASP A 33 -9.55 -7.10 11.11
CA ASP A 33 -10.93 -7.17 10.63
C ASP A 33 -11.88 -7.06 11.82
N VAL A 34 -12.98 -6.32 11.64
CA VAL A 34 -13.99 -6.13 12.68
C VAL A 34 -15.39 -6.40 12.17
N VAL A 35 -16.29 -6.74 13.09
CA VAL A 35 -17.72 -6.88 12.83
C VAL A 35 -18.51 -6.09 13.87
N GLU A 36 -19.54 -5.40 13.42
CA GLU A 36 -20.53 -4.78 14.31
C GLU A 36 -21.56 -5.83 14.74
N LYS A 37 -21.78 -5.94 16.05
CA LYS A 37 -22.79 -6.80 16.66
C LYS A 37 -24.11 -6.05 16.77
N LYS A 38 -25.22 -6.80 16.90
CA LYS A 38 -26.58 -6.23 17.01
C LYS A 38 -26.78 -5.25 18.17
N ASN A 39 -25.93 -5.31 19.18
CA ASN A 39 -25.94 -4.41 20.34
C ASN A 39 -25.10 -3.13 20.13
N GLY A 40 -24.56 -2.90 18.92
CA GLY A 40 -23.70 -1.77 18.57
C GLY A 40 -22.21 -1.98 18.89
N ASP A 41 -21.83 -3.16 19.39
CA ASP A 41 -20.44 -3.44 19.73
C ASP A 41 -19.60 -3.79 18.50
N VAL A 42 -18.42 -3.17 18.41
CA VAL A 42 -17.43 -3.54 17.40
C VAL A 42 -16.48 -4.58 17.99
N VAL A 43 -16.39 -5.74 17.35
CA VAL A 43 -15.62 -6.88 17.81
C VAL A 43 -14.62 -7.31 16.74
N VAL A 44 -13.40 -7.67 17.13
CA VAL A 44 -12.38 -8.21 16.22
C VAL A 44 -12.85 -9.56 15.68
N SER A 45 -12.96 -9.67 14.36
CA SER A 45 -13.31 -10.91 13.66
C SER A 45 -12.07 -11.64 13.14
N GLY A 46 -11.03 -10.90 12.76
CA GLY A 46 -9.81 -11.43 12.15
C GLY A 46 -8.58 -10.58 12.48
N VAL A 47 -7.41 -11.22 12.48
CA VAL A 47 -6.12 -10.56 12.67
C VAL A 47 -5.14 -11.11 11.64
N TYR A 48 -4.59 -10.22 10.81
CA TYR A 48 -3.64 -10.58 9.78
C TYR A 48 -2.30 -11.01 10.38
N GLU A 49 -1.72 -12.10 9.86
CA GLU A 49 -0.53 -12.74 10.43
C GLU A 49 0.68 -11.81 10.47
N PHE A 50 0.88 -11.02 9.41
CA PHE A 50 1.96 -10.04 9.33
C PHE A 50 1.49 -8.63 9.74
N GLY A 51 0.37 -8.49 10.43
CA GLY A 51 -0.17 -7.21 10.90
C GLY A 51 0.42 -6.78 12.24
N TRP A 52 0.41 -5.47 12.50
CA TRP A 52 0.81 -4.89 13.79
C TRP A 52 0.01 -5.49 14.96
N ALA A 53 -1.29 -5.76 14.73
CA ALA A 53 -2.20 -6.31 15.72
C ALA A 53 -1.78 -7.69 16.25
N LYS A 54 -1.23 -8.54 15.38
CA LYS A 54 -0.73 -9.87 15.76
C LYS A 54 0.41 -9.77 16.76
N GLN A 55 1.34 -8.84 16.52
CA GLN A 55 2.52 -8.62 17.36
C GLN A 55 2.17 -8.06 18.73
N HIS A 56 1.08 -7.29 18.81
CA HIS A 56 0.58 -6.69 20.05
C HIS A 56 -0.48 -7.56 20.75
N GLY A 57 -0.63 -8.81 20.31
CA GLY A 57 -1.46 -9.80 20.98
C GLY A 57 -2.96 -9.53 20.90
N ILE A 58 -3.42 -8.72 19.92
CA ILE A 58 -4.84 -8.58 19.59
C ILE A 58 -5.33 -9.91 19.02
N ARG A 59 -6.53 -10.32 19.41
CA ARG A 59 -7.11 -11.61 19.04
C ARG A 59 -8.55 -11.45 18.59
N PRO A 60 -9.05 -12.38 17.76
CA PRO A 60 -10.48 -12.50 17.51
C PRO A 60 -11.27 -12.53 18.82
N ASN A 61 -12.45 -11.92 18.80
CA ASN A 61 -13.36 -11.69 19.93
C ASN A 61 -12.96 -10.59 20.93
N ASP A 62 -11.84 -9.88 20.73
CA ASP A 62 -11.59 -8.66 21.49
C ASP A 62 -12.63 -7.60 21.14
N ARG A 63 -13.20 -6.92 22.14
CA ARG A 63 -14.12 -5.80 21.93
C ARG A 63 -13.32 -4.53 21.73
N VAL A 64 -13.58 -3.81 20.65
CA VAL A 64 -12.96 -2.51 20.36
C VAL A 64 -13.82 -1.43 21.00
N LEU A 65 -13.26 -0.72 21.98
CA LEU A 65 -13.98 0.33 22.70
C LEU A 65 -13.76 1.70 22.09
N LYS A 66 -12.52 2.00 21.67
CA LYS A 66 -12.16 3.30 21.10
C LYS A 66 -11.06 3.16 20.04
N ILE A 67 -11.13 4.00 19.03
CA ILE A 67 -10.06 4.21 18.04
C ILE A 67 -9.76 5.71 18.05
N ASN A 68 -8.50 6.08 18.27
CA ASN A 68 -8.08 7.49 18.38
C ASN A 68 -8.89 8.29 19.42
N GLY A 69 -9.29 7.63 20.51
CA GLY A 69 -10.11 8.21 21.58
C GLY A 69 -11.61 8.38 21.25
N LYS A 70 -12.04 8.05 20.03
CA LYS A 70 -13.44 8.16 19.58
C LYS A 70 -14.11 6.78 19.44
N HIS A 71 -15.42 6.78 19.23
CA HIS A 71 -16.20 5.57 18.99
C HIS A 71 -15.67 4.82 17.75
N PRO A 72 -15.56 3.47 17.75
CA PRO A 72 -14.93 2.73 16.66
C PRO A 72 -15.60 2.97 15.29
N LEU A 73 -16.94 3.05 15.26
CA LEU A 73 -17.70 3.33 14.03
C LEU A 73 -17.47 4.73 13.45
N SER A 74 -16.89 5.66 14.21
CA SER A 74 -16.51 6.98 13.67
C SER A 74 -15.19 6.96 12.89
N HIS A 75 -14.49 5.80 12.88
CA HIS A 75 -13.27 5.63 12.13
C HIS A 75 -13.59 5.22 10.69
N PHE A 76 -13.10 5.99 9.71
CA PHE A 76 -13.48 5.81 8.29
C PHE A 76 -13.22 4.39 7.75
N THR A 77 -12.18 3.71 8.23
CA THR A 77 -11.86 2.34 7.78
C THR A 77 -12.85 1.32 8.33
N VAL A 78 -13.36 1.54 9.54
CA VAL A 78 -14.33 0.64 10.18
C VAL A 78 -15.68 0.79 9.50
N GLU A 79 -16.14 2.04 9.35
CA GLU A 79 -17.41 2.36 8.73
C GLU A 79 -17.49 1.86 7.28
N LYS A 80 -16.45 2.10 6.49
CA LYS A 80 -16.48 1.85 5.04
C LYS A 80 -16.00 0.47 4.63
N TYR A 81 -15.10 -0.13 5.41
CA TYR A 81 -14.37 -1.32 4.99
C TYR A 81 -14.36 -2.43 6.05
N HIS A 82 -14.97 -2.22 7.22
CA HIS A 82 -14.99 -3.19 8.32
C HIS A 82 -13.60 -3.65 8.78
N VAL A 83 -12.61 -2.76 8.67
CA VAL A 83 -11.24 -2.99 9.14
C VAL A 83 -10.76 -1.83 9.99
N ILE A 84 -9.81 -2.10 10.88
CA ILE A 84 -9.08 -1.04 11.59
C ILE A 84 -7.69 -0.92 10.97
N GLU A 85 -7.50 0.18 10.26
CA GLU A 85 -6.23 0.60 9.67
C GLU A 85 -6.00 2.07 10.01
N GLN A 86 -4.76 2.57 9.91
CA GLN A 86 -4.42 3.99 10.16
C GLN A 86 -4.86 4.55 11.53
N ALA A 87 -4.99 3.68 12.53
CA ALA A 87 -5.19 4.15 13.90
C ALA A 87 -3.87 4.68 14.50
N LYS A 88 -3.97 5.54 15.50
CA LYS A 88 -2.85 6.00 16.35
C LYS A 88 -2.93 5.33 17.72
N THR A 89 -4.15 5.14 18.20
CA THR A 89 -4.43 4.40 19.44
C THR A 89 -5.65 3.53 19.25
N ILE A 90 -5.62 2.35 19.88
CA ILE A 90 -6.76 1.43 19.95
C ILE A 90 -6.95 1.05 21.41
N THR A 91 -8.17 1.23 21.92
CA THR A 91 -8.57 0.71 23.23
C THR A 91 -9.42 -0.53 23.01
N ILE A 92 -8.94 -1.67 23.51
CA ILE A 92 -9.65 -2.94 23.46
C ILE A 92 -9.98 -3.45 24.87
N GLN A 93 -11.02 -4.26 24.94
CA GLN A 93 -11.43 -4.99 26.12
C GLN A 93 -11.39 -6.48 25.84
N ARG A 94 -10.65 -7.21 26.68
CA ARG A 94 -10.64 -8.67 26.73
C ARG A 94 -11.10 -9.10 28.12
N TRP A 95 -12.25 -9.75 28.18
CA TRP A 95 -12.92 -10.06 29.43
C TRP A 95 -13.15 -8.79 30.27
N ASN A 96 -12.56 -8.69 31.47
CA ASN A 96 -12.65 -7.51 32.34
C ASN A 96 -11.43 -6.59 32.25
N GLN A 97 -10.46 -6.89 31.38
CA GLN A 97 -9.26 -6.07 31.21
C GLN A 97 -9.44 -5.13 30.03
N VAL A 98 -9.27 -3.83 30.29
CA VAL A 98 -9.21 -2.78 29.27
C VAL A 98 -7.76 -2.37 29.08
N GLN A 99 -7.30 -2.39 27.84
CA GLN A 99 -5.97 -1.93 27.49
C GLN A 99 -6.02 -0.94 26.33
N THR A 100 -5.24 0.12 26.43
CA THR A 100 -5.04 1.06 25.34
C THR A 100 -3.66 0.85 24.77
N LEU A 101 -3.60 0.45 23.51
CA LEU A 101 -2.37 0.24 22.78
C LEU A 101 -2.11 1.47 21.92
N ARG A 102 -0.92 2.05 22.06
CA ARG A 102 -0.44 3.11 21.19
C ARG A 102 0.37 2.47 20.06
N VAL A 103 0.09 2.92 18.85
CA VAL A 103 0.78 2.39 17.68
C VAL A 103 2.09 3.15 17.53
N ASP A 104 3.19 2.43 17.71
CA ASP A 104 4.51 2.96 17.44
C ASP A 104 4.91 2.60 16.01
N MET A 105 5.33 3.61 15.24
CA MET A 105 5.85 3.45 13.89
C MET A 105 7.15 2.63 13.87
N LYS A 106 7.85 2.50 14.99
CA LYS A 106 9.05 1.66 15.11
C LYS A 106 8.75 0.16 15.20
N SER A 107 7.52 -0.23 15.55
CA SER A 107 7.17 -1.64 15.70
C SER A 107 6.74 -2.29 14.39
N HIS A 108 7.29 -1.87 13.26
CA HIS A 108 7.17 -2.64 12.03
C HIS A 108 7.97 -3.92 12.21
N GLY A 109 7.31 -5.08 12.11
CA GLY A 109 8.04 -6.34 12.08
C GLY A 109 9.04 -6.37 10.93
N VAL A 110 10.15 -7.10 11.10
CA VAL A 110 11.13 -7.33 10.02
C VAL A 110 10.44 -7.85 8.75
N ALA A 111 9.47 -8.75 8.90
CA ALA A 111 8.66 -9.25 7.79
C ALA A 111 7.90 -8.11 7.07
N GLN A 112 7.23 -7.22 7.81
CA GLN A 112 6.53 -6.09 7.20
C GLN A 112 7.47 -5.17 6.42
N TRP A 113 8.65 -4.89 6.98
CA TRP A 113 9.68 -4.10 6.30
C TRP A 113 10.14 -4.75 4.99
N VAL A 114 10.38 -6.06 5.00
CA VAL A 114 10.79 -6.80 3.81
C VAL A 114 9.70 -6.81 2.75
N TYR A 115 8.47 -7.20 3.11
CA TYR A 115 7.39 -7.40 2.16
C TYR A 115 6.77 -6.10 1.63
N TYR A 116 6.66 -5.06 2.46
CA TYR A 116 5.93 -3.84 2.11
C TYR A 116 6.82 -2.66 1.74
N ILE A 117 8.13 -2.73 2.00
CA ILE A 117 9.07 -1.65 1.70
C ILE A 117 10.21 -2.17 0.81
N LEU A 118 11.00 -3.13 1.30
CA LEU A 118 12.21 -3.57 0.60
C LEU A 118 11.91 -4.18 -0.78
N LEU A 119 11.02 -5.19 -0.84
CA LEU A 119 10.70 -5.87 -2.10
C LEU A 119 10.09 -4.92 -3.15
N PRO A 120 9.07 -4.09 -2.84
CA PRO A 120 8.56 -3.12 -3.80
C PRO A 120 9.59 -2.10 -4.26
N THR A 121 10.43 -1.59 -3.35
CA THR A 121 11.48 -0.62 -3.70
C THR A 121 12.54 -1.24 -4.60
N VAL A 122 13.03 -2.46 -4.29
CA VAL A 122 14.01 -3.15 -5.14
C VAL A 122 13.42 -3.43 -6.52
N PHE A 123 12.17 -3.89 -6.59
CA PHE A 123 11.49 -4.09 -7.87
C PHE A 123 11.35 -2.79 -8.67
N PHE A 124 10.99 -1.68 -8.02
CA PHE A 124 10.91 -0.38 -8.69
C PHE A 124 12.27 0.10 -9.21
N LEU A 125 13.34 -0.07 -8.44
CA LEU A 125 14.69 0.26 -8.92
C LEU A 125 15.10 -0.60 -10.12
N PHE A 126 14.71 -1.88 -10.11
CA PHE A 126 14.90 -2.77 -11.25
C PHE A 126 14.14 -2.26 -12.49
N THR A 127 12.87 -1.86 -12.35
CA THR A 127 12.10 -1.34 -13.49
C THR A 127 12.70 -0.06 -14.05
N ILE A 128 13.13 0.89 -13.19
CA ILE A 128 13.84 2.11 -13.59
C ILE A 128 15.12 1.78 -14.34
N ARG A 129 15.94 0.87 -13.81
CA ARG A 129 17.20 0.47 -14.44
C ARG A 129 16.97 -0.11 -15.83
N PHE A 130 15.95 -0.95 -15.97
CA PHE A 130 15.60 -1.58 -17.24
C PHE A 130 15.00 -0.57 -18.23
N SER A 131 14.20 0.39 -17.77
CA SER A 131 13.70 1.49 -18.59
C SER A 131 14.83 2.36 -19.15
N ILE A 132 15.85 2.68 -18.33
CA ILE A 132 17.03 3.44 -18.77
C ILE A 132 17.82 2.63 -19.81
N PHE A 133 18.02 1.33 -19.57
CA PHE A 133 18.70 0.44 -20.51
C PHE A 133 17.99 0.39 -21.87
N LEU A 134 16.66 0.25 -21.88
CA LEU A 134 15.86 0.25 -23.10
C LEU A 134 15.95 1.59 -23.85
N LEU A 135 15.94 2.71 -23.12
CA LEU A 135 16.08 4.04 -23.72
C LEU A 135 17.44 4.22 -24.40
N GLN A 136 18.51 3.67 -23.82
CA GLN A 136 19.85 3.69 -24.41
C GLN A 136 19.96 2.77 -25.64
N LEU A 137 19.33 1.60 -25.59
CA LEU A 137 19.39 0.61 -26.65
C LEU A 137 18.54 0.98 -27.87
N ARG A 138 17.35 1.57 -27.65
CA ARG A 138 16.36 1.89 -28.68
C ARG A 138 15.68 3.25 -28.42
N PRO A 139 16.41 4.38 -28.53
CA PRO A 139 15.89 5.72 -28.15
C PRO A 139 14.68 6.21 -28.96
N HIS A 140 14.38 5.61 -30.11
CA HIS A 140 13.29 6.01 -31.00
C HIS A 140 12.33 4.86 -31.37
N GLY A 141 12.45 3.71 -30.70
CA GLY A 141 11.58 2.56 -30.97
C GLY A 141 10.24 2.68 -30.25
N LYS A 142 9.13 2.75 -30.98
CA LYS A 142 7.77 2.85 -30.40
C LYS A 142 7.48 1.72 -29.40
N SER A 143 7.76 0.47 -29.77
CA SER A 143 7.63 -0.69 -28.89
C SER A 143 8.45 -0.54 -27.60
N ALA A 144 9.70 -0.05 -27.69
CA ALA A 144 10.54 0.20 -26.52
C ALA A 144 9.98 1.29 -25.61
N THR A 145 9.42 2.36 -26.18
CA THR A 145 8.74 3.42 -25.41
C THR A 145 7.52 2.89 -24.66
N VAL A 146 6.68 2.07 -25.29
CA VAL A 146 5.51 1.48 -24.62
C VAL A 146 5.95 0.51 -23.53
N LEU A 147 7.00 -0.27 -23.76
CA LEU A 147 7.59 -1.15 -22.75
C LEU A 147 8.14 -0.37 -21.54
N ILE A 148 8.77 0.79 -21.77
CA ILE A 148 9.20 1.68 -20.69
C ILE A 148 7.99 2.10 -19.83
N TYR A 149 6.88 2.53 -20.44
CA TYR A 149 5.68 2.90 -19.70
C TYR A 149 5.09 1.72 -18.92
N LEU A 150 5.07 0.53 -19.52
CA LEU A 150 4.61 -0.68 -18.86
C LEU A 150 5.44 -0.98 -17.59
N LEU A 151 6.77 -0.95 -17.69
CA LEU A 151 7.68 -1.21 -16.58
C LEU A 151 7.51 -0.21 -15.44
N LEU A 152 7.38 1.08 -15.77
CA LEU A 152 7.15 2.13 -14.77
C LEU A 152 5.79 1.96 -14.08
N LEU A 153 4.74 1.62 -14.84
CA LEU A 153 3.42 1.32 -14.27
C LEU A 153 3.45 0.09 -13.36
N MET A 154 4.14 -0.98 -13.75
CA MET A 154 4.32 -2.18 -12.91
C MET A 154 5.02 -1.82 -11.60
N GLY A 155 6.10 -1.03 -11.69
CA GLY A 155 6.84 -0.57 -10.52
C GLY A 155 5.98 0.27 -9.57
N LEU A 156 5.26 1.27 -10.09
CA LEU A 156 4.35 2.11 -9.29
C LEU A 156 3.18 1.29 -8.72
N CYS A 157 2.63 0.36 -9.49
CA CYS A 157 1.57 -0.54 -9.03
C CYS A 157 2.04 -1.37 -7.85
N TYR A 158 3.29 -1.88 -7.87
CA TYR A 158 3.77 -2.68 -6.75
C TYR A 158 4.05 -1.83 -5.50
N VAL A 159 4.68 -0.67 -5.63
CA VAL A 159 4.93 0.24 -4.49
C VAL A 159 3.63 0.72 -3.84
N SER A 160 2.59 0.97 -4.64
CA SER A 160 1.27 1.41 -4.16
C SER A 160 0.40 0.28 -3.60
N ALA A 161 0.67 -0.99 -3.94
CA ALA A 161 -0.13 -2.12 -3.48
C ALA A 161 -0.19 -2.25 -1.95
N SER A 162 0.93 -2.01 -1.28
CA SER A 162 1.01 -2.04 0.19
C SER A 162 0.20 -0.91 0.85
N LEU A 163 0.21 0.30 0.26
CA LEU A 163 -0.64 1.41 0.72
C LEU A 163 -2.13 1.14 0.50
N SER A 164 -2.46 0.47 -0.61
CA SER A 164 -3.82 0.00 -0.86
C SER A 164 -4.30 -0.95 0.24
N ALA A 165 -3.44 -1.90 0.65
CA ALA A 165 -3.73 -2.81 1.78
C ALA A 165 -3.85 -2.08 3.13
N LYS A 166 -3.13 -0.97 3.32
CA LYS A 166 -3.23 -0.08 4.50
C LYS A 166 -4.39 0.92 4.42
N TYR A 167 -5.20 0.84 3.35
CA TYR A 167 -6.31 1.74 3.07
C TYR A 167 -5.89 3.22 2.99
N GLU A 168 -4.62 3.50 2.71
CA GLU A 168 -4.12 4.87 2.56
C GLU A 168 -4.72 5.44 1.26
N PRO A 169 -5.48 6.55 1.34
CA PRO A 169 -6.26 7.03 0.22
C PRO A 169 -5.46 7.25 -1.06
N ILE A 170 -4.29 7.89 -0.99
CA ILE A 170 -3.54 8.29 -2.19
C ILE A 170 -2.93 7.07 -2.86
N GLY A 171 -2.21 6.25 -2.11
CA GLY A 171 -1.61 5.01 -2.59
C GLY A 171 -2.66 4.05 -3.13
N ARG A 172 -3.84 3.98 -2.53
CA ARG A 172 -4.95 3.17 -3.06
C ARG A 172 -5.46 3.67 -4.41
N GLN A 173 -5.59 4.98 -4.61
CA GLN A 173 -5.98 5.53 -5.92
C GLN A 173 -4.91 5.28 -6.97
N VAL A 174 -3.63 5.47 -6.63
CA VAL A 174 -2.53 5.16 -7.54
C VAL A 174 -2.55 3.69 -7.91
N PHE A 175 -2.66 2.79 -6.92
CA PHE A 175 -2.75 1.35 -7.15
C PHE A 175 -3.87 0.99 -8.13
N ASN A 176 -5.10 1.46 -7.86
CA ASN A 176 -6.24 1.18 -8.72
C ASN A 176 -6.01 1.69 -10.16
N GLY A 177 -5.51 2.92 -10.31
CA GLY A 177 -5.23 3.51 -11.61
C GLY A 177 -4.16 2.74 -12.38
N THR A 178 -3.04 2.42 -11.74
CA THR A 178 -1.96 1.66 -12.37
C THR A 178 -2.38 0.24 -12.69
N PHE A 179 -3.09 -0.43 -11.78
CA PHE A 179 -3.53 -1.81 -11.94
C PHE A 179 -4.50 -1.97 -13.11
N LEU A 180 -5.44 -1.02 -13.26
CA LEU A 180 -6.37 -1.00 -14.40
C LEU A 180 -5.67 -0.67 -15.72
N ALA A 181 -4.63 0.17 -15.71
CA ALA A 181 -3.90 0.54 -16.91
C ALA A 181 -2.95 -0.57 -17.43
N LEU A 182 -2.47 -1.45 -16.55
CA LEU A 182 -1.48 -2.47 -16.87
C LEU A 182 -1.87 -3.36 -18.08
N PRO A 183 -3.07 -3.98 -18.12
CA PRO A 183 -3.46 -4.82 -19.26
C PRO A 183 -3.53 -4.04 -20.57
N THR A 184 -4.05 -2.81 -20.54
CA THR A 184 -4.19 -1.96 -21.74
C THR A 184 -2.83 -1.57 -22.32
N VAL A 185 -1.89 -1.16 -21.47
CA VAL A 185 -0.53 -0.79 -21.92
C VAL A 185 0.25 -2.02 -22.36
N PHE A 186 0.03 -3.18 -21.74
CA PHE A 186 0.60 -4.45 -22.19
C PHE A 186 0.12 -4.84 -23.59
N LEU A 187 -1.19 -4.76 -23.86
CA LEU A 187 -1.73 -5.03 -25.19
C LEU A 187 -1.19 -4.05 -26.24
N HIS A 188 -1.04 -2.77 -25.88
CA HIS A 188 -0.44 -1.78 -26.78
C HIS A 188 1.03 -2.10 -27.09
N PHE A 189 1.78 -2.61 -26.10
CA PHE A 189 3.15 -3.07 -26.31
C PHE A 189 3.19 -4.24 -27.31
N VAL A 190 2.32 -5.23 -27.16
CA VAL A 190 2.24 -6.38 -28.08
C VAL A 190 1.90 -5.91 -29.49
N TYR A 191 0.96 -4.98 -29.64
CA TYR A 191 0.59 -4.43 -30.95
C TYR A 191 1.74 -3.69 -31.64
N GLU A 192 2.53 -2.90 -30.91
CA GLU A 192 3.68 -2.17 -31.48
C GLU A 192 4.92 -3.07 -31.68
N TYR A 193 4.95 -4.26 -31.08
CA TYR A 193 6.05 -5.22 -31.20
C TYR A 193 5.90 -6.15 -32.41
N LEU A 194 4.67 -6.56 -32.71
CA LEU A 194 4.32 -7.41 -33.87
C LEU A 194 4.42 -6.63 -35.18
#